data_AF-A0A1R1X3X1-F1
#
_entry.id   AF-A0A1R1X3X1-F1
#
_cell.length_a   1.000
_cell.length_b   1.000
_cell.length_c   1.000
_cell.angle_alpha   90.00
_cell.angle_beta   90.00
_cell.angle_gamma   90.00
#
_symmetry.space_group_name_H-M   'P 1'
#
loop_
_entity.id
_entity.type
_entity.pdbx_description
1 polymer ?
#
loop_
_entity_poly.entity_id
_entity_poly.type
_entity_poly.pdbx_seq_one_letter_code
_entity_poly.pdbx_strand_id
1 'polypeptide(L)'
;MSTSSNSQDQSANLIESAKKLAAYSAVDKNIDDSIKVFGVGSGSTIVYAFERVVELYKMGKINRDIVCVPTSYQSKILIQKAGLRCSDLDEYPEIDITIDGADE
;
A
#
# COMPACT_ATOMS: atom_id res chain seq x y z
N MET A 1 -39.65 -7.25 -13.53
CA MET A 1 -38.99 -5.94 -13.74
C MET A 1 -37.86 -5.84 -12.72
N SER A 2 -36.61 -6.06 -13.14
CA SER A 2 -35.42 -5.82 -12.32
C SER A 2 -34.15 -6.08 -13.15
N THR A 3 -33.70 -5.09 -13.94
CA THR A 3 -32.45 -5.14 -14.72
C THR A 3 -31.51 -3.97 -14.42
N SER A 4 -31.75 -3.18 -13.39
CA SER A 4 -31.02 -1.93 -13.16
C SER A 4 -29.80 -2.04 -12.21
N SER A 5 -29.49 -3.23 -11.66
CA SER A 5 -28.43 -3.40 -10.65
C SER A 5 -27.04 -3.76 -11.20
N ASN A 6 -26.88 -3.95 -12.52
CA ASN A 6 -25.66 -4.57 -13.08
C ASN A 6 -24.55 -3.56 -13.48
N SER A 7 -24.90 -2.29 -13.75
CA SER A 7 -23.94 -1.30 -14.28
C SER A 7 -23.11 -0.60 -13.20
N GLN A 8 -23.69 -0.32 -12.03
CA GLN A 8 -22.96 0.29 -10.91
C GLN A 8 -21.92 -0.67 -10.31
N ASP A 9 -22.25 -1.96 -10.23
CA ASP A 9 -21.34 -2.99 -9.74
C ASP A 9 -20.15 -3.19 -10.70
N GLN A 10 -20.38 -3.15 -12.01
CA GLN A 10 -19.30 -3.22 -13.01
C GLN A 10 -18.35 -2.02 -12.92
N SER A 11 -18.86 -0.80 -12.75
CA SER A 11 -18.01 0.40 -12.60
C SER A 11 -17.17 0.35 -11.33
N ALA A 12 -17.76 -0.06 -10.21
CA ALA A 12 -17.03 -0.23 -8.95
C ALA A 12 -15.91 -1.29 -9.07
N ASN A 13 -16.18 -2.41 -9.75
CA ASN A 13 -15.18 -3.43 -10.03
C ASN A 13 -14.03 -2.92 -10.90
N LEU A 14 -14.32 -2.09 -11.91
CA LEU A 14 -13.31 -1.45 -12.74
C LEU A 14 -12.42 -0.49 -11.94
N ILE A 15 -13.01 0.30 -11.03
CA ILE A 15 -12.28 1.22 -10.17
C ILE A 15 -11.35 0.46 -9.23
N GLU A 16 -11.83 -0.58 -8.56
CA GLU A 16 -10.99 -1.37 -7.65
C GLU A 16 -9.88 -2.11 -8.40
N SER A 17 -10.17 -2.62 -9.61
CA SER A 17 -9.15 -3.22 -10.48
C SER A 17 -8.08 -2.20 -10.90
N ALA A 18 -8.49 -0.97 -11.23
CA ALA A 18 -7.58 0.10 -11.61
C ALA A 18 -6.70 0.54 -10.43
N LYS A 19 -7.28 0.69 -9.23
CA LYS A 19 -6.53 0.98 -7.99
C LYS A 19 -5.50 -0.11 -7.72
N LYS A 20 -5.91 -1.37 -7.78
CA LYS A 20 -5.01 -2.51 -7.53
C LYS A 20 -3.86 -2.55 -8.55
N LEU A 21 -4.16 -2.37 -9.84
CA LEU A 21 -3.15 -2.36 -10.89
C LEU A 21 -2.14 -1.22 -10.71
N ALA A 22 -2.62 0.00 -10.45
CA ALA A 22 -1.77 1.16 -10.21
C ALA A 22 -0.88 0.96 -8.97
N ALA A 23 -1.47 0.48 -7.87
CA ALA A 23 -0.77 0.21 -6.63
C ALA A 23 0.30 -0.88 -6.78
N TYR A 24 -0.02 -2.00 -7.42
CA TYR A 24 0.93 -3.09 -7.67
C TYR A 24 2.08 -2.62 -8.57
N SER A 25 1.77 -1.87 -9.63
CA SER A 25 2.75 -1.29 -10.54
C SER A 25 3.69 -0.30 -9.83
N ALA A 26 3.17 0.52 -8.92
CA ALA A 26 3.97 1.45 -8.13
C ALA A 26 4.95 0.71 -7.22
N VAL A 27 4.52 -0.36 -6.57
CA VAL A 27 5.38 -1.17 -5.69
C VAL A 27 6.42 -1.93 -6.51
N ASP A 28 6.00 -2.66 -7.54
CA ASP A 28 6.90 -3.51 -8.35
C ASP A 28 8.02 -2.73 -9.05
N LYS A 29 7.80 -1.44 -9.34
CA LYS A 29 8.79 -0.60 -10.03
C LYS A 29 9.73 0.18 -9.11
N ASN A 30 9.34 0.40 -7.85
CA ASN A 30 10.04 1.35 -7.00
C ASN A 30 10.45 0.77 -5.63
N ILE A 31 9.98 -0.43 -5.26
CA ILE A 31 10.37 -1.08 -4.00
C ILE A 31 11.24 -2.30 -4.31
N ASP A 32 12.49 -2.24 -3.86
CA ASP A 32 13.46 -3.32 -3.92
C ASP A 32 14.16 -3.53 -2.56
N ASP A 33 15.28 -4.24 -2.54
CA ASP A 33 16.06 -4.54 -1.34
C ASP A 33 16.87 -3.35 -0.80
N SER A 34 17.02 -2.27 -1.58
CA SER A 34 17.72 -1.06 -1.15
C SER A 34 16.90 -0.22 -0.18
N ILE A 35 15.57 -0.33 -0.23
CA ILE A 35 14.63 0.43 0.61
C ILE A 35 14.67 -0.08 2.06
N LYS A 36 14.94 0.83 3.00
CA LYS A 36 14.98 0.55 4.45
C LYS A 36 13.81 1.18 5.19
N VAL A 37 13.40 2.39 4.81
CA VAL A 37 12.32 3.15 5.45
C VAL A 37 11.25 3.48 4.42
N PHE A 38 10.09 2.84 4.55
CA PHE A 38 8.96 2.97 3.64
C PHE A 38 7.82 3.77 4.29
N GLY A 39 7.46 4.90 3.69
CA GLY A 39 6.28 5.67 4.03
C GLY A 39 5.01 5.00 3.48
N VAL A 40 4.08 4.66 4.38
CA VAL A 40 2.81 4.01 4.05
C VAL A 40 1.70 5.06 4.06
N GLY A 41 1.25 5.42 2.87
CA GLY A 41 0.16 6.36 2.64
C GLY A 41 -1.19 5.93 3.22
N SER A 42 -2.25 6.61 2.80
CA SER A 42 -3.61 6.40 3.28
C SER A 42 -4.63 6.19 2.16
N GLY A 43 -5.81 5.67 2.54
CA GLY A 43 -6.92 5.46 1.62
C GLY A 43 -6.97 4.08 0.95
N SER A 44 -8.05 3.85 0.20
CA SER A 44 -8.39 2.53 -0.35
C SER A 44 -7.35 1.97 -1.34
N THR A 45 -6.67 2.84 -2.10
CA THR A 45 -5.62 2.41 -3.04
C THR A 45 -4.39 1.86 -2.31
N ILE A 46 -4.05 2.41 -1.14
CA ILE A 46 -2.86 1.99 -0.37
C ILE A 46 -3.02 0.62 0.27
N VAL A 47 -4.26 0.16 0.47
CA VAL A 47 -4.51 -1.22 0.88
C VAL A 47 -3.88 -2.22 -0.11
N TYR A 48 -4.04 -1.97 -1.42
CA TYR A 48 -3.45 -2.82 -2.46
C TYR A 48 -1.92 -2.64 -2.58
N ALA A 49 -1.41 -1.43 -2.39
CA ALA A 49 0.03 -1.17 -2.45
C ALA A 49 0.72 -1.97 -1.33
N PHE A 50 0.19 -1.85 -0.11
CA PHE A 50 0.78 -2.55 1.01
C PHE A 50 0.54 -4.07 0.97
N GLU A 51 -0.58 -4.54 0.42
CA GLU A 51 -0.79 -5.97 0.10
C GLU A 51 0.40 -6.49 -0.74
N ARG A 52 0.77 -5.75 -1.79
CA ARG A 52 1.90 -6.11 -2.65
C ARG A 52 3.24 -6.08 -1.93
N VAL A 53 3.49 -5.08 -1.08
CA VAL A 53 4.71 -5.01 -0.26
C VAL A 53 4.82 -6.25 0.65
N VAL A 54 3.72 -6.66 1.28
CA VAL A 54 3.69 -7.85 2.14
C VAL A 54 3.95 -9.14 1.35
N GLU A 55 3.42 -9.26 0.13
CA GLU A 55 3.73 -10.38 -0.77
C GLU A 55 5.24 -10.44 -1.06
N LEU A 56 5.84 -9.34 -1.50
CA LEU A 56 7.27 -9.27 -1.81
C LEU A 56 8.15 -9.54 -0.59
N TYR A 57 7.75 -9.02 0.58
CA TYR A 57 8.42 -9.30 1.85
C TYR A 57 8.43 -10.79 2.15
N LYS A 58 7.27 -11.47 2.06
CA LYS A 58 7.14 -12.91 2.30
C LYS A 58 7.94 -13.73 1.29
N MET A 59 8.07 -13.26 0.06
CA MET A 59 8.90 -13.88 -0.99
C MET A 59 10.40 -13.64 -0.81
N GLY A 60 10.82 -12.78 0.14
CA GLY A 60 12.22 -12.41 0.33
C GLY A 60 12.78 -11.55 -0.80
N LYS A 61 11.92 -10.79 -1.50
CA LYS A 61 12.30 -9.93 -2.63
C LYS A 61 12.63 -8.49 -2.25
N ILE A 62 12.37 -8.11 -1.01
CA ILE A 62 12.66 -6.78 -0.47
C ILE A 62 13.37 -6.92 0.87
N ASN A 63 13.85 -5.81 1.39
CA ASN A 63 14.61 -5.76 2.64
C ASN A 63 13.84 -6.41 3.81
N ARG A 64 14.52 -7.31 4.54
CA ARG A 64 13.97 -8.02 5.70
C ARG A 64 13.85 -7.14 6.94
N ASP A 65 14.60 -6.05 6.99
CA ASP A 65 14.62 -5.09 8.09
C ASP A 65 13.85 -3.81 7.77
N ILE A 66 12.97 -3.85 6.75
CA ILE A 66 12.18 -2.70 6.32
C ILE A 66 11.33 -2.15 7.49
N VAL A 67 11.41 -0.84 7.68
CA VAL A 67 10.63 -0.08 8.65
C VAL A 67 9.53 0.65 7.90
N CYS A 68 8.28 0.50 8.36
CA CYS A 68 7.13 1.17 7.78
C CYS A 68 6.71 2.36 8.66
N VAL A 69 6.58 3.54 8.06
CA VAL A 69 6.14 4.78 8.72
C VAL A 69 4.74 5.14 8.19
N PRO A 70 3.67 5.06 9.02
CA PRO A 70 2.30 5.29 8.57
C PRO A 70 1.96 6.78 8.48
N THR A 71 1.16 7.17 7.49
CA THR A 71 0.56 8.52 7.41
C THR A 71 -0.79 8.65 8.14
N SER A 72 -1.40 7.53 8.58
CA SER A 72 -2.64 7.55 9.35
C SER A 72 -2.77 6.38 10.31
N TYR A 73 -3.79 6.45 11.18
CA TYR A 73 -4.14 5.34 12.06
C TYR A 73 -4.53 4.07 11.28
N GLN A 74 -5.17 4.22 10.12
CA GLN A 74 -5.57 3.09 9.29
C GLN A 74 -4.35 2.38 8.71
N SER A 75 -3.37 3.12 8.18
CA SER A 75 -2.13 2.50 7.68
C SER A 75 -1.29 1.91 8.80
N LYS A 76 -1.27 2.53 10.00
CA LYS A 76 -0.64 1.94 11.20
C LYS A 76 -1.22 0.57 11.54
N ILE A 77 -2.54 0.43 11.58
CA ILE A 77 -3.20 -0.85 11.82
C ILE A 77 -2.82 -1.86 10.73
N LEU A 78 -2.78 -1.42 9.48
CA LEU A 78 -2.52 -2.27 8.35
C LEU A 78 -1.09 -2.86 8.40
N ILE A 79 -0.09 -2.04 8.75
CA ILE A 79 1.29 -2.49 9.02
C ILE A 79 1.34 -3.51 10.15
N GLN A 80 0.71 -3.19 11.29
CA GLN A 80 0.71 -4.05 12.47
C GLN A 80 0.05 -5.42 12.19
N LYS A 81 -1.06 -5.44 11.46
CA LYS A 81 -1.74 -6.68 11.04
C LYS A 81 -0.88 -7.55 10.13
N ALA A 82 -0.02 -6.94 9.33
CA ALA A 82 0.92 -7.67 8.47
C ALA A 82 2.14 -8.21 9.23
N GLY A 83 2.35 -7.79 10.49
CA GLY A 83 3.52 -8.18 11.28
C GLY A 83 4.83 -7.53 10.81
N LEU A 84 4.74 -6.41 10.10
CA LEU A 84 5.90 -5.61 9.69
C LEU A 84 6.26 -4.59 10.78
N ARG A 85 7.53 -4.17 10.83
CA ARG A 85 7.99 -3.17 11.80
C ARG A 85 7.33 -1.82 11.51
N CYS A 86 6.63 -1.28 12.49
CA CYS A 86 5.98 0.02 12.42
C CYS A 86 6.74 1.01 13.31
N SER A 87 7.03 2.21 12.80
CA SER A 87 7.61 3.32 13.56
C SER A 87 6.95 4.65 13.15
N ASP A 88 7.55 5.79 13.46
CA ASP A 88 7.08 7.16 13.18
C ASP A 88 8.23 8.09 12.73
N LEU A 89 7.88 9.33 12.40
CA LEU A 89 8.83 10.34 11.89
C LEU A 89 9.79 10.87 12.96
N ASP A 90 9.47 10.72 14.25
CA ASP A 90 10.38 11.15 15.32
C ASP A 90 11.56 10.18 15.45
N GLU A 91 11.33 8.87 15.24
CA GLU A 91 12.39 7.85 15.19
C GLU A 91 13.06 7.77 13.80
N TYR A 92 12.30 7.94 12.71
CA TYR A 92 12.79 7.89 11.32
C TYR A 92 12.40 9.15 10.52
N PRO A 93 13.18 10.25 10.65
CA PRO A 93 12.87 11.49 9.95
C PRO A 93 13.20 11.44 8.45
N GLU A 94 14.07 10.53 8.02
CA GLU A 94 14.44 10.32 6.61
C GLU A 94 13.71 9.09 6.06
N ILE A 95 12.86 9.32 5.05
CA ILE A 95 12.07 8.29 4.38
C ILE A 95 12.68 8.05 3.00
N ASP A 96 13.00 6.79 2.66
CA ASP A 96 13.57 6.44 1.37
C ASP A 96 12.55 6.61 0.24
N ILE A 97 11.32 6.15 0.50
CA ILE A 97 10.21 6.25 -0.44
C ILE A 97 8.87 6.20 0.27
N THR A 98 7.91 6.97 -0.23
CA THR A 98 6.51 6.94 0.20
C THR A 98 5.62 6.62 -1.00
N ILE A 99 4.65 5.73 -0.81
CA ILE A 99 3.56 5.52 -1.77
C ILE A 99 2.27 5.98 -1.11
N ASP A 100 1.62 6.98 -1.72
CA ASP A 100 0.34 7.53 -1.26
C ASP A 100 -0.66 7.71 -2.42
N GLY A 101 -1.95 7.80 -2.09
CA GLY A 101 -2.99 8.22 -3.01
C GLY A 101 -3.06 9.75 -3.14
N ALA A 102 -3.91 10.22 -4.05
CA ALA A 102 -4.27 11.62 -4.19
C ALA A 102 -5.74 11.72 -4.60
N ASP A 103 -6.43 12.77 -4.15
CA ASP A 103 -7.84 13.02 -4.49
C ASP A 103 -7.95 13.89 -5.75
N GLU A 104 -7.50 15.15 -5.71
CA GLU A 104 -7.24 16.10 -6.82
C GLU A 104 -6.82 17.48 -6.30
#